data_AF-A0A935JMI8-F1
#
_entry.id   AF-A0A935JMI8-F1
#
_cell.length_a   1.000
_cell.length_b   1.000
_cell.length_c   1.000
_cell.angle_alpha   90.00
_cell.angle_beta   90.00
_cell.angle_gamma   90.00
#
_symmetry.space_group_name_H-M   'P 1'
#
loop_
_entity.id
_entity.type
_entity.pdbx_description
1 polymer ?
#
loop_
_entity_poly.entity_id
_entity_poly.type
_entity_poly.pdbx_seq_one_letter_code
_entity_poly.pdbx_strand_id
1 'polypeptide(L)'
;MAFILKLIYYCLLAGTAALSFFYIWTALFSKPGTNNPFYLKQWFGIVSLFVLAILYKAYLAGEVEARFGLGIKIIMISWALWGLIVILFYGIAKYLGKI
;
A
#
# COMPACT_ATOMS: atom_id res chain seq x y z
N MET A 1 -21.51 -17.75 1.02
CA MET A 1 -20.67 -16.86 1.86
C MET A 1 -19.17 -17.07 1.62
N ALA A 2 -18.66 -18.30 1.71
CA ALA A 2 -17.23 -18.59 1.51
C ALA A 2 -16.68 -18.17 0.12
N PHE A 3 -17.44 -18.37 -0.97
CA PHE A 3 -17.03 -17.97 -2.31
C PHE A 3 -16.81 -16.46 -2.45
N ILE A 4 -17.77 -15.64 -1.99
CA ILE A 4 -17.69 -14.18 -2.05
C ILE A 4 -16.48 -13.67 -1.26
N LEU A 5 -16.23 -14.24 -0.08
CA LEU A 5 -15.10 -13.87 0.76
C LEU A 5 -13.75 -14.14 0.06
N LYS A 6 -13.61 -15.30 -0.61
CA LYS A 6 -12.43 -15.63 -1.42
C LYS A 6 -12.26 -14.68 -2.61
N LEU A 7 -13.35 -14.37 -3.31
CA LEU A 7 -13.32 -13.45 -4.44
C LEU A 7 -12.84 -12.05 -4.01
N ILE A 8 -13.40 -11.51 -2.93
CA ILE A 8 -12.97 -10.22 -2.36
C ILE A 8 -11.50 -10.27 -1.96
N TYR A 9 -11.09 -11.34 -1.28
CA TYR A 9 -9.70 -11.53 -0.87
C TYR A 9 -8.73 -11.49 -2.06
N TYR A 10 -9.00 -12.22 -3.15
CA TYR A 10 -8.14 -12.21 -4.33
C TYR A 10 -8.13 -10.86 -5.04
N CYS A 11 -9.28 -10.20 -5.17
CA CYS A 11 -9.36 -8.85 -5.75
C CYS A 11 -8.51 -7.86 -4.94
N LEU A 12 -8.61 -7.90 -3.60
CA LEU A 12 -7.84 -7.04 -2.72
C LEU A 12 -6.34 -7.36 -2.77
N LEU A 13 -5.98 -8.64 -2.78
CA LEU A 13 -4.59 -9.08 -2.84
C LEU A 13 -3.94 -8.64 -4.15
N ALA A 14 -4.57 -8.95 -5.29
CA ALA A 14 -4.08 -8.59 -6.60
C ALA A 14 -4.05 -7.07 -6.81
N GLY A 15 -5.11 -6.36 -6.41
CA GLY A 15 -5.19 -4.91 -6.51
C GLY A 15 -4.11 -4.21 -5.67
N THR A 16 -3.90 -4.65 -4.43
CA THR A 16 -2.88 -4.07 -3.54
C THR A 16 -1.47 -4.39 -4.04
N ALA A 17 -1.23 -5.60 -4.58
CA ALA A 17 0.05 -5.95 -5.17
C ALA A 17 0.35 -5.09 -6.41
N ALA A 18 -0.61 -4.96 -7.32
CA ALA A 18 -0.48 -4.13 -8.52
C ALA A 18 -0.21 -2.66 -8.16
N LEU A 19 -0.93 -2.11 -7.18
CA LEU A 19 -0.73 -0.75 -6.69
C LEU A 19 0.65 -0.57 -6.04
N SER A 20 1.12 -1.55 -5.29
CA SER A 20 2.47 -1.55 -4.70
C SER A 20 3.55 -1.51 -5.79
N PHE A 21 3.41 -2.33 -6.83
CA PHE A 21 4.34 -2.31 -7.97
C PHE A 21 4.29 -0.98 -8.73
N PHE A 22 3.10 -0.40 -8.91
CA PHE A 22 2.96 0.92 -9.51
C PHE A 22 3.68 2.00 -8.68
N TYR A 23 3.57 1.98 -7.35
CA TYR A 23 4.30 2.92 -6.49
C TYR A 23 5.81 2.71 -6.51
N ILE A 24 6.28 1.47 -6.56
CA ILE A 24 7.72 1.17 -6.71
C ILE A 24 8.22 1.67 -8.07
N TRP A 25 7.50 1.38 -9.14
CA TRP A 25 7.82 1.83 -10.49
C TRP A 25 7.90 3.36 -10.54
N THR A 26 6.86 4.05 -10.05
CA THR A 26 6.85 5.51 -10.04
C THR A 26 7.95 6.09 -9.17
N ALA A 27 8.34 5.46 -8.06
CA ALA A 27 9.48 5.88 -7.24
C ALA A 27 10.81 5.80 -7.98
N LEU A 28 11.02 4.75 -8.79
CA LEU A 28 12.26 4.52 -9.53
C LEU A 28 12.39 5.40 -10.78
N PHE A 29 11.28 5.62 -11.50
CA PHE A 29 11.32 6.23 -12.83
C PHE A 29 10.79 7.67 -12.88
N SER A 30 10.16 8.18 -11.82
CA SER A 30 9.74 9.60 -11.81
C SER A 30 10.93 10.53 -11.62
N LYS A 31 11.17 11.42 -12.58
CA LYS A 31 12.18 12.47 -12.48
C LYS A 31 11.93 13.34 -11.23
N PRO A 32 12.93 13.58 -10.37
CA PRO A 32 12.82 14.58 -9.31
C PRO A 32 12.76 15.97 -9.96
N GLY A 33 11.73 16.76 -9.71
CA GLY A 33 11.78 18.18 -10.10
C GLY A 33 10.46 18.90 -10.29
N THR A 34 9.42 18.29 -10.88
CA THR A 34 8.25 19.07 -11.32
C THR A 34 6.93 18.73 -10.65
N ASN A 35 6.77 17.55 -10.03
CA ASN A 35 5.51 17.16 -9.39
C ASN A 35 5.68 16.12 -8.28
N ASN A 36 6.66 16.36 -7.40
CA ASN A 36 7.04 15.42 -6.34
C ASN A 36 7.57 16.16 -5.10
N PRO A 37 6.69 16.90 -4.38
CA PRO A 37 7.11 17.62 -3.19
C PRO A 37 7.68 16.64 -2.15
N PHE A 38 8.82 17.01 -1.57
CA PHE A 38 9.49 16.26 -0.49
C PHE A 38 9.75 14.77 -0.80
N TYR A 39 9.96 14.42 -2.07
CA TYR A 39 10.21 13.03 -2.48
C TYR A 39 9.07 12.05 -2.11
N LEU A 40 7.82 12.55 -2.06
CA LEU A 40 6.64 11.77 -1.71
C LEU A 40 6.56 10.44 -2.48
N LYS A 41 6.81 10.46 -3.79
CA LYS A 41 6.78 9.27 -4.64
C LYS A 41 7.81 8.21 -4.21
N GLN A 42 9.01 8.63 -3.80
CA GLN A 42 10.05 7.71 -3.31
C GLN A 42 9.61 7.06 -1.99
N TRP A 43 9.02 7.83 -1.08
CA TRP A 43 8.48 7.30 0.18
C TRP A 43 7.36 6.29 -0.05
N PHE A 44 6.45 6.58 -0.98
CA PHE A 44 5.44 5.60 -1.41
C PHE A 44 6.07 4.32 -1.96
N GLY A 45 7.13 4.41 -2.75
CA GLY A 45 7.86 3.23 -3.24
C GLY A 45 8.47 2.40 -2.11
N ILE A 46 9.17 3.05 -1.16
CA ILE A 46 9.79 2.38 -0.01
C ILE A 46 8.72 1.66 0.84
N VAL A 47 7.64 2.36 1.18
CA VAL A 47 6.55 1.75 1.96
C VAL A 47 5.86 0.65 1.19
N SER A 48 5.77 0.74 -0.13
CA SER A 48 5.18 -0.32 -0.96
C SER A 48 5.99 -1.61 -0.96
N LEU A 49 7.32 -1.56 -0.79
CA LEU A 49 8.12 -2.77 -0.55
C LEU A 49 7.71 -3.45 0.77
N PHE A 50 7.44 -2.67 1.81
CA PHE A 50 6.97 -3.19 3.09
C PHE A 50 5.54 -3.72 2.99
N VAL A 51 4.66 -3.06 2.22
CA VAL A 51 3.30 -3.55 1.93
C VAL A 51 3.35 -4.90 1.21
N LEU A 52 4.26 -5.12 0.26
CA LEU A 52 4.44 -6.45 -0.37
C LEU A 52 4.81 -7.53 0.64
N ALA A 53 5.67 -7.23 1.61
CA ALA A 53 6.00 -8.17 2.69
C ALA A 53 4.79 -8.48 3.60
N ILE A 54 3.91 -7.49 3.84
CA ILE A 54 2.65 -7.71 4.56
C ILE A 54 1.66 -8.51 3.72
N LEU A 55 1.58 -8.28 2.40
CA LEU A 55 0.75 -9.06 1.49
C LEU A 55 1.16 -10.54 1.48
N TYR A 56 2.45 -10.84 1.61
CA TYR A 56 2.89 -12.21 1.80
C TYR A 56 2.35 -12.84 3.09
N LYS A 57 2.28 -12.09 4.20
CA LYS A 57 1.62 -12.56 5.43
C LYS A 57 0.12 -12.74 5.24
N ALA A 58 -0.54 -11.85 4.50
CA ALA A 58 -1.94 -12.01 4.14
C ALA A 58 -2.17 -13.28 3.30
N TYR A 59 -1.23 -13.59 2.39
CA TYR A 59 -1.21 -14.81 1.60
C TYR A 59 -1.12 -16.06 2.46
N LEU A 60 -0.18 -16.11 3.40
CA LEU A 60 -0.05 -17.24 4.32
C LEU A 60 -1.33 -17.45 5.15
N ALA A 61 -1.90 -16.37 5.70
CA ALA A 61 -3.15 -16.45 6.46
C ALA A 61 -4.35 -16.89 5.58
N GLY A 62 -4.48 -16.34 4.37
CA GLY A 62 -5.60 -16.59 3.47
C GLY A 62 -5.56 -17.96 2.82
N GLU A 63 -4.46 -18.29 2.14
CA GLU A 63 -4.33 -19.51 1.33
C GLU A 63 -3.85 -20.71 2.14
N VAL A 64 -2.80 -20.54 2.95
CA VAL A 64 -2.17 -21.68 3.64
C VAL A 64 -2.99 -22.11 4.85
N GLU A 65 -3.48 -21.14 5.64
CA GLU A 65 -4.29 -21.41 6.84
C GLU A 65 -5.81 -21.44 6.57
N ALA A 66 -6.25 -21.15 5.34
CA ALA A 66 -7.66 -20.98 4.96
C ALA A 66 -8.42 -19.90 5.78
N ARG A 67 -7.70 -18.94 6.38
CA ARG A 67 -8.25 -17.83 7.19
C ARG A 67 -8.38 -16.56 6.36
N PHE A 68 -9.15 -16.62 5.29
CA PHE A 68 -9.39 -15.51 4.35
C PHE A 68 -9.84 -14.20 5.02
N GLY A 69 -10.67 -14.27 6.08
CA GLY A 69 -11.09 -13.07 6.83
C GLY A 69 -9.92 -12.36 7.53
N LEU A 70 -8.97 -13.13 8.07
CA LEU A 70 -7.73 -12.60 8.63
C LEU A 70 -6.84 -12.02 7.53
N GLY A 71 -6.72 -12.72 6.39
CA GLY A 71 -6.01 -12.23 5.21
C GLY A 71 -6.52 -10.86 4.74
N ILE A 72 -7.85 -10.71 4.59
CA ILE A 72 -8.48 -9.43 4.25
C ILE A 72 -8.13 -8.34 5.27
N LYS A 73 -8.24 -8.65 6.57
CA LYS A 73 -7.89 -7.69 7.63
C LYS A 73 -6.43 -7.23 7.53
N ILE A 74 -5.51 -8.15 7.25
CA ILE A 74 -4.08 -7.82 7.05
C ILE A 74 -3.89 -6.91 5.84
N ILE A 75 -4.56 -7.19 4.71
CA ILE A 75 -4.51 -6.34 3.52
C ILE A 75 -5.02 -4.93 3.85
N MET A 76 -6.16 -4.80 4.52
CA MET A 76 -6.72 -3.50 4.91
C MET A 76 -5.79 -2.71 5.84
N ILE A 77 -5.13 -3.38 6.79
CA ILE A 77 -4.14 -2.74 7.68
C ILE A 77 -2.93 -2.24 6.89
N SER A 78 -2.52 -2.94 5.83
CA SER A 78 -1.39 -2.51 5.00
C SER A 78 -1.63 -1.14 4.34
N TRP A 79 -2.87 -0.81 4.00
CA TRP A 79 -3.23 0.49 3.42
C TRP A 79 -3.07 1.65 4.39
N ALA A 80 -3.15 1.39 5.71
CA ALA A 80 -2.91 2.41 6.73
C ALA A 80 -1.48 2.96 6.65
N LEU A 81 -0.52 2.19 6.13
CA LEU A 81 0.86 2.65 5.94
C LEU A 81 0.96 3.73 4.86
N TRP A 82 0.25 3.54 3.75
CA TRP A 82 0.13 4.58 2.72
C TRP A 82 -0.63 5.80 3.25
N GLY A 83 -1.73 5.58 4.00
CA GLY A 83 -2.47 6.66 4.65
C GLY A 83 -1.62 7.49 5.61
N LEU A 84 -0.75 6.84 6.39
CA LEU A 84 0.18 7.52 7.30
C LEU A 84 1.13 8.45 6.56
N ILE A 85 1.67 8.03 5.40
CA ILE A 85 2.51 8.90 4.56
C ILE A 85 1.72 10.14 4.16
N VAL A 86 0.50 9.97 3.64
CA VAL A 86 -0.34 11.11 3.21
C VAL A 86 -0.56 12.10 4.35
N ILE A 87 -0.92 11.60 5.54
CA ILE A 87 -1.16 12.44 6.72
C ILE A 87 0.10 13.19 7.13
N LEU A 88 1.24 12.51 7.22
CA LEU A 88 2.52 13.13 7.59
C LEU A 88 2.91 14.23 6.60
N PHE A 89 2.79 13.95 5.30
CA PHE A 89 3.14 14.92 4.27
C PHE A 89 2.19 16.11 4.22
N TYR A 90 0.88 15.88 4.40
CA TYR A 90 -0.08 16.95 4.51
C TYR A 90 0.21 17.86 5.72
N GLY A 91 0.55 17.26 6.86
CA GLY A 91 0.95 17.99 8.07
C GLY A 91 2.20 18.84 7.88
N ILE A 92 3.25 18.27 7.27
CA ILE A 92 4.49 18.98 6.96
C ILE A 92 4.24 20.12 5.97
N ALA A 93 3.49 19.87 4.90
CA ALA A 93 3.20 20.87 3.88
C ALA A 93 2.40 22.06 4.46
N LYS A 94 1.43 21.77 5.34
CA LYS A 94 0.68 22.79 6.09
C LYS A 94 1.56 23.58 7.06
N TYR A 95 2.45 22.91 7.81
CA TYR A 95 3.38 23.58 8.72
C TYR A 95 4.34 24.54 7.99
N LEU A 96 4.76 24.18 6.78
CA LEU A 96 5.65 24.99 5.94
C LEU A 96 4.93 26.05 5.10
N GLY A 97 3.61 26.24 5.27
CA GLY A 97 2.82 27.25 4.56
C GLY A 97 2.75 27.04 3.05
N LYS A 98 2.96 25.81 2.56
CA LYS A 98 2.88 25.46 1.14
C LYS A 98 1.47 25.04 0.70
N ILE A 99 0.56 24.89 1.66
CA ILE A 99 -0.87 24.59 1.53
C ILE A 99 -1.59 25.29 2.69
#